data_AF-A0A4D9D5E2-F1
#
_entry.id   AF-A0A4D9D5E2-F1
#
_cell.length_a   1.000
_cell.length_b   1.000
_cell.length_c   1.000
_cell.angle_alpha   90.00
_cell.angle_beta   90.00
_cell.angle_gamma   90.00
#
_symmetry.space_group_name_H-M   'P 1'
#
loop_
_entity.id
_entity.type
_entity.pdbx_description
1 polymer ?
#
loop_
_entity_poly.entity_id
_entity_poly.type
_entity_poly.pdbx_seq_one_letter_code
_entity_poly.pdbx_strand_id
1 'polypeptide(L)'
;MWDGRHRGIVLTTMATFGAYLGWKIRSGDGDVEFTGKTARELHPTLMGLAFLFFFLGGQGGLVLLDVQNHPILNSTHAVTGLIGIALLAMQALLPKLFDGDNGNSARTIHAYLGTATMALLFIHAGFGLQLGFSL
;
A
#
# COMPACT_ATOMS: atom_id res chain seq x y z
N MET A 1 10.06 -20.06 -10.03
CA MET A 1 9.09 -20.09 -8.90
C MET A 1 8.98 -18.69 -8.31
N TRP A 2 8.05 -17.87 -8.81
CA TRP A 2 7.70 -16.55 -8.25
C TRP A 2 6.19 -16.46 -8.30
N ASP A 3 5.51 -17.01 -7.29
CA ASP A 3 4.06 -16.91 -7.21
C ASP A 3 3.64 -15.59 -6.54
N GLY A 4 2.47 -15.08 -6.90
CA GLY A 4 1.90 -13.87 -6.32
C GLY A 4 1.55 -13.98 -4.83
N ARG A 5 1.84 -15.11 -4.15
CA ARG A 5 1.48 -15.34 -2.74
C ARG A 5 2.22 -14.39 -1.81
N HIS A 6 3.48 -14.09 -2.11
CA HIS A 6 4.31 -13.17 -1.31
C HIS A 6 3.71 -11.76 -1.25
N ARG A 7 3.25 -11.21 -2.39
CA ARG A 7 2.65 -9.87 -2.45
C ARG A 7 1.25 -9.84 -1.83
N GLY A 8 0.48 -10.91 -2.01
CA GLY A 8 -0.81 -11.08 -1.34
C GLY A 8 -0.66 -11.05 0.19
N ILE A 9 0.34 -11.74 0.74
CA ILE A 9 0.65 -11.73 2.17
C ILE A 9 1.01 -10.33 2.66
N VAL A 10 1.83 -9.57 1.91
CA VAL A 10 2.17 -8.19 2.27
C VAL A 10 0.93 -7.31 2.36
N LEU A 11 0.00 -7.44 1.41
CA LEU A 11 -1.27 -6.69 1.43
C LEU A 11 -2.16 -7.09 2.61
N THR A 12 -2.41 -8.39 2.78
CA THR A 12 -3.38 -8.89 3.76
C THR A 12 -2.89 -8.84 5.19
N THR A 13 -1.57 -8.88 5.41
CA THR A 13 -0.99 -8.80 6.76
C THR A 13 -0.44 -7.41 7.03
N MET A 14 0.68 -7.06 6.42
CA MET A 14 1.46 -5.86 6.77
C MET A 14 0.74 -4.56 6.44
N ALA A 15 0.22 -4.42 5.21
CA ALA A 15 -0.48 -3.20 4.81
C ALA A 15 -1.83 -3.06 5.53
N THR A 16 -2.59 -4.16 5.67
CA THR A 16 -3.88 -4.15 6.37
C THR A 16 -3.71 -3.85 7.85
N PHE A 17 -2.76 -4.49 8.53
CA PHE A 17 -2.47 -4.21 9.93
C PHE A 17 -1.89 -2.79 10.11
N GLY A 18 -1.00 -2.35 9.23
CA GLY A 18 -0.51 -0.97 9.21
C GLY A 18 -1.65 0.05 9.07
N ALA A 19 -2.61 -0.18 8.18
CA ALA A 19 -3.78 0.68 8.02
C ALA A 19 -4.68 0.69 9.28
N TYR A 20 -4.89 -0.48 9.90
CA TYR A 20 -5.59 -0.59 11.18
C TYR A 20 -4.91 0.26 12.28
N LEU A 21 -3.58 0.18 12.41
CA LEU A 21 -2.83 1.00 13.36
C LEU A 21 -2.95 2.51 13.06
N GLY A 22 -3.00 2.90 11.79
CA GLY A 22 -3.25 4.29 11.39
C GLY A 22 -4.57 4.82 11.94
N TRP A 23 -5.64 4.01 11.89
CA TRP A 23 -6.93 4.35 12.49
C TRP A 23 -6.88 4.36 14.03
N LYS A 24 -6.16 3.44 14.67
CA LYS A 24 -5.95 3.47 16.12
C LYS A 24 -5.28 4.76 16.57
N ILE A 25 -4.22 5.21 15.88
CA ILE A 25 -3.57 6.49 16.15
C ILE A 25 -4.57 7.65 16.02
N ARG A 26 -5.38 7.66 14.95
CA ARG A 26 -6.38 8.71 14.72
C ARG A 26 -7.45 8.74 15.81
N SER A 27 -7.86 7.58 16.32
CA SER A 27 -8.86 7.45 17.39
C SER A 27 -8.32 7.82 18.78
N GLY A 28 -7.05 8.20 18.91
CA GLY A 28 -6.42 8.58 20.18
C GLY A 28 -5.64 7.45 20.85
N ASP A 29 -5.70 6.23 20.30
CA ASP A 29 -5.03 5.05 20.85
C ASP A 29 -3.65 4.83 20.22
N GLY A 30 -2.86 5.90 20.10
CA GLY A 30 -1.54 5.84 19.47
C GLY A 30 -0.47 5.11 20.29
N ASP A 31 -0.66 5.08 21.61
CA ASP A 31 0.34 4.60 22.57
C ASP A 31 0.09 3.15 23.00
N VAL A 32 -0.95 2.51 22.47
CA VAL A 32 -1.17 1.07 22.65
C VAL A 32 0.01 0.30 22.05
N GLU A 33 0.53 -0.66 22.81
CA GLU A 33 1.68 -1.46 22.41
C GLU A 33 1.27 -2.76 21.71
N PHE A 34 1.99 -3.07 20.63
CA PHE A 34 1.98 -4.35 19.94
C PHE A 34 3.41 -4.84 19.82
N THR A 35 3.72 -5.99 20.43
CA THR A 35 5.05 -6.60 20.35
C THR A 35 6.20 -5.67 20.77
N GLY A 36 5.97 -4.82 21.79
CA GLY A 36 6.97 -3.89 22.33
C GLY A 36 7.20 -2.63 21.50
N LYS A 37 6.30 -2.31 20.56
CA LYS A 37 6.25 -1.03 19.84
C LYS A 37 4.86 -0.43 19.93
N THR A 38 4.76 0.88 20.10
CA THR A 38 3.49 1.60 20.06
C THR A 38 2.89 1.58 18.66
N ALA A 39 1.57 1.80 18.54
CA ALA A 39 0.93 1.95 17.24
C ALA A 39 1.59 3.08 16.40
N ARG A 40 1.99 4.19 17.04
CA ARG A 40 2.70 5.31 16.40
C ARG A 40 4.05 4.93 15.78
N GLU A 41 4.79 4.01 16.40
CA GLU A 41 6.07 3.53 15.88
C GLU A 41 5.86 2.46 14.80
N LEU A 42 4.86 1.60 15.00
CA LEU A 42 4.67 0.42 14.16
C LEU A 42 3.96 0.75 12.84
N HIS A 43 2.98 1.67 12.84
CA HIS A 43 2.30 2.13 11.62
C HIS A 43 3.26 2.58 10.50
N PRO A 44 4.15 3.58 10.70
CA PRO A 44 5.04 4.03 9.64
C PRO A 44 6.05 2.95 9.23
N THR A 45 6.46 2.08 10.16
CA THR A 45 7.36 0.96 9.88
C THR A 45 6.70 -0.04 8.93
N LEU A 46 5.49 -0.51 9.26
CA LEU A 46 4.77 -1.49 8.44
C LEU A 46 4.36 -0.91 7.08
N MET A 47 3.86 0.33 7.05
CA MET A 47 3.45 0.96 5.79
C MET A 47 4.64 1.27 4.89
N GLY A 48 5.79 1.69 5.46
CA GLY A 48 7.02 1.90 4.71
C GLY A 48 7.57 0.60 4.11
N LEU A 49 7.58 -0.49 4.88
CA LEU A 49 7.97 -1.81 4.38
C LEU A 49 6.99 -2.32 3.32
N ALA A 50 5.68 -2.19 3.54
CA ALA A 50 4.67 -2.56 2.53
C ALA A 50 4.89 -1.81 1.21
N PHE A 51 5.11 -0.49 1.26
CA PHE A 51 5.43 0.30 0.08
C PHE A 51 6.67 -0.22 -0.65
N LEU A 52 7.75 -0.47 0.09
CA LEU A 52 8.99 -1.01 -0.50
C LEU A 52 8.76 -2.37 -1.19
N PHE A 53 8.08 -3.30 -0.52
CA PHE A 53 7.80 -4.62 -1.09
C PHE A 53 6.85 -4.56 -2.30
N PHE A 54 5.87 -3.68 -2.30
CA PHE A 54 5.03 -3.47 -3.48
C PHE A 54 5.82 -2.85 -4.64
N PHE A 55 6.65 -1.85 -4.36
CA PHE A 55 7.46 -1.19 -5.38
C PHE A 55 8.46 -2.14 -6.05
N LEU A 56 9.22 -2.88 -5.25
CA LEU A 56 10.19 -3.86 -5.75
C LEU A 56 9.49 -5.08 -6.37
N GLY A 57 8.42 -5.56 -5.73
CA GLY A 57 7.67 -6.72 -6.19
C GLY A 57 6.89 -6.48 -7.49
N GLY A 58 6.51 -5.23 -7.78
CA GLY A 58 5.85 -4.84 -9.02
C GLY A 58 6.74 -4.96 -10.26
N GLN A 59 8.06 -4.77 -10.10
CA GLN A 59 9.02 -4.83 -11.21
C GLN A 59 8.99 -6.19 -11.93
N GLY A 60 8.87 -7.29 -11.17
CA GLY A 60 8.80 -8.63 -11.75
C GLY A 60 7.60 -8.85 -12.67
N GLY A 61 6.47 -8.19 -12.40
CA GLY A 61 5.30 -8.23 -13.28
C GLY A 61 5.53 -7.50 -14.60
N LEU A 62 6.21 -6.36 -14.57
CA LEU A 62 6.58 -5.61 -15.78
C LEU A 62 7.54 -6.41 -16.66
N VAL A 63 8.56 -7.02 -16.05
CA VAL A 63 9.52 -7.88 -16.76
C VAL A 63 8.84 -9.10 -17.37
N LEU A 64 7.91 -9.74 -16.65
CA LEU A 64 7.17 -10.89 -17.18
C LEU A 64 6.37 -10.53 -18.43
N LEU A 65 5.64 -9.40 -18.40
CA LEU A 65 4.87 -8.93 -19.55
C LEU A 65 5.78 -8.63 -20.75
N ASP A 66 6.94 -8.01 -20.52
CA ASP A 66 7.92 -7.71 -21.56
C ASP A 66 8.49 -8.99 -22.21
N VAL A 67 8.90 -9.97 -21.39
CA VAL A 67 9.41 -11.27 -21.89
C VAL A 67 8.36 -12.04 -22.70
N GLN A 68 7.08 -11.89 -22.36
CA GLN A 68 5.96 -12.52 -23.08
C GLN A 68 5.46 -11.69 -24.27
N ASN A 69 6.11 -10.57 -24.63
CA ASN A 69 5.70 -9.65 -25.68
C ASN A 69 4.27 -9.08 -25.48
N HIS A 70 3.83 -8.95 -24.23
CA HIS A 70 2.56 -8.32 -23.90
C HIS A 70 2.74 -6.80 -23.66
N PRO A 71 1.80 -5.96 -24.14
CA PRO A 71 1.84 -4.53 -23.86
C PRO A 71 1.70 -4.24 -22.35
N ILE A 72 2.72 -3.61 -21.75
CA ILE A 72 2.84 -3.43 -20.30
C ILE A 72 1.71 -2.57 -19.71
N LEU A 73 1.29 -1.49 -20.40
CA LEU A 73 0.31 -0.53 -19.87
C LEU A 73 -1.14 -0.80 -20.29
N ASN A 74 -1.42 -1.86 -21.05
CA ASN A 74 -2.80 -2.19 -21.44
C ASN A 74 -3.52 -3.03 -20.39
N SER A 75 -2.78 -3.62 -19.43
CA SER A 75 -3.39 -4.40 -18.36
C SER A 75 -3.95 -3.48 -17.27
N THR A 76 -5.24 -3.66 -16.95
CA THR A 76 -5.88 -2.99 -15.80
C THR A 76 -5.10 -3.24 -14.50
N HIS A 77 -4.50 -4.43 -14.33
CA HIS A 77 -3.64 -4.72 -13.19
C HIS A 77 -2.39 -3.84 -13.16
N ALA A 78 -1.71 -3.66 -14.30
CA ALA A 78 -0.51 -2.84 -14.38
C ALA A 78 -0.81 -1.35 -14.09
N VAL A 79 -1.87 -0.80 -14.69
CA VAL A 79 -2.28 0.60 -14.47
C VAL A 79 -2.67 0.85 -13.01
N THR A 80 -3.52 -0.01 -12.44
CA THR A 80 -3.91 0.12 -11.03
C THR A 80 -2.74 -0.05 -10.07
N GLY A 81 -1.74 -0.85 -10.43
CA GLY A 81 -0.50 -0.99 -9.66
C GLY A 81 0.32 0.29 -9.63
N LEU A 82 0.50 0.94 -10.79
CA LEU A 82 1.19 2.24 -10.87
C LEU A 82 0.48 3.32 -10.05
N ILE A 83 -0.86 3.38 -10.16
CA ILE A 83 -1.67 4.31 -9.37
C ILE A 83 -1.51 4.01 -7.86
N GLY A 84 -1.57 2.72 -7.47
CA GLY A 84 -1.38 2.30 -6.08
C GLY A 84 -0.02 2.72 -5.50
N ILE A 85 1.06 2.53 -6.25
CA ILE A 85 2.41 2.97 -5.85
C ILE A 85 2.48 4.50 -5.72
N ALA A 86 1.93 5.23 -6.69
CA ALA A 86 1.90 6.69 -6.64
C ALA A 86 1.14 7.20 -5.41
N LEU A 87 -0.01 6.60 -5.10
CA LEU A 87 -0.81 6.95 -3.92
C LEU A 87 -0.09 6.61 -2.61
N LEU A 88 0.57 5.45 -2.53
CA LEU A 88 1.39 5.10 -1.35
C LEU A 88 2.57 6.06 -1.17
N ALA A 89 3.20 6.52 -2.26
CA ALA A 89 4.25 7.53 -2.19
C ALA A 89 3.70 8.87 -1.67
N MET A 90 2.54 9.31 -2.14
CA MET A 90 1.86 10.49 -1.59
C MET A 90 1.52 10.31 -0.10
N GLN A 91 1.03 9.14 0.30
CA GLN A 91 0.74 8.80 1.69
C GLN A 91 1.98 8.92 2.60
N ALA A 92 3.14 8.47 2.11
CA ALA A 92 4.40 8.56 2.86
C ALA A 92 4.91 10.00 3.02
N LEU A 93 4.49 10.92 2.15
CA LEU A 93 4.89 12.34 2.19
C LEU A 93 3.94 13.21 3.01
N LEU A 94 2.64 12.88 3.07
CA LEU A 94 1.64 13.66 3.79
C LEU A 94 1.97 13.97 5.27
N PRO A 95 2.60 13.07 6.05
CA PRO A 95 2.97 13.36 7.43
C PRO A 95 3.88 14.58 7.59
N LYS A 96 4.64 14.96 6.56
CA LYS A 96 5.48 16.18 6.58
C LYS A 96 4.66 17.48 6.69
N LEU A 97 3.35 17.40 6.46
CA LEU A 97 2.41 18.53 6.54
C LEU A 97 1.55 18.49 7.81
N PHE A 98 1.83 17.57 8.74
CA PHE A 98 1.05 17.43 9.98
C PHE A 98 1.35 18.54 11.00
N ASP A 99 2.50 19.19 10.84
CA ASP A 99 2.90 20.33 11.65
C ASP A 99 2.46 21.63 10.98
N GLY A 100 1.96 22.58 11.77
CA GLY A 100 1.46 23.88 11.30
C GLY A 100 -0.06 23.99 11.20
N ASP A 101 -0.53 25.15 10.73
CA ASP A 101 -1.94 25.58 10.79
C ASP A 101 -2.91 24.63 10.06
N ASN A 102 -2.44 23.94 9.02
CA ASN A 102 -3.22 22.99 8.24
C ASN A 102 -3.08 21.53 8.70
N GLY A 103 -2.38 21.27 9.81
CA GLY A 103 -2.04 19.92 10.25
C GLY A 103 -3.24 19.00 10.48
N ASN A 104 -4.36 19.54 10.98
CA ASN A 104 -5.59 18.76 11.17
C ASN A 104 -6.23 18.32 9.86
N SER A 105 -6.20 19.19 8.84
CA SER A 105 -6.66 18.86 7.48
C SER A 105 -5.75 17.81 6.85
N ALA A 106 -4.42 17.97 6.97
CA ALA A 106 -3.45 17.00 6.44
C ALA A 106 -3.62 15.61 7.07
N ARG A 107 -3.81 15.52 8.39
CA ARG A 107 -4.10 14.24 9.08
C ARG A 107 -5.40 13.59 8.60
N THR A 108 -6.42 14.40 8.31
CA THR A 108 -7.70 13.92 7.78
C THR A 108 -7.56 13.41 6.35
N ILE A 109 -6.87 14.15 5.49
CA ILE A 109 -6.55 13.71 4.13
C ILE A 109 -5.75 12.41 4.17
N HIS A 110 -4.71 12.31 5.00
CA HIS A 110 -3.92 11.10 5.16
C HIS A 110 -4.79 9.89 5.50
N ALA A 111 -5.66 9.99 6.50
CA ALA A 111 -6.53 8.90 6.90
C ALA A 111 -7.48 8.42 5.79
N TYR A 112 -8.20 9.34 5.14
CA TYR A 112 -9.18 8.96 4.11
C TYR A 112 -8.52 8.54 2.80
N LEU A 113 -7.46 9.22 2.37
CA LEU A 113 -6.69 8.82 1.19
C LEU A 113 -5.98 7.48 1.45
N GLY A 114 -5.53 7.21 2.67
CA GLY A 114 -4.96 5.92 3.07
C GLY A 114 -5.97 4.79 2.95
N THR A 115 -7.19 4.98 3.48
CA THR A 115 -8.28 4.01 3.32
C THR A 115 -8.65 3.79 1.85
N ALA A 116 -8.77 4.85 1.05
CA ALA A 116 -9.03 4.74 -0.38
C ALA A 116 -7.91 3.99 -1.12
N THR A 117 -6.65 4.26 -0.76
CA THR A 117 -5.49 3.55 -1.30
C THR A 117 -5.54 2.07 -0.98
N MET A 118 -5.86 1.71 0.28
CA MET A 118 -6.02 0.30 0.67
C MET A 118 -7.13 -0.39 -0.13
N ALA A 119 -8.30 0.25 -0.30
CA ALA A 119 -9.37 -0.30 -1.12
C ALA A 119 -8.93 -0.53 -2.58
N LEU A 120 -8.21 0.44 -3.18
CA LEU A 120 -7.63 0.28 -4.51
C LEU A 120 -6.65 -0.89 -4.58
N LEU A 121 -5.80 -1.09 -3.57
CA LEU A 121 -4.83 -2.19 -3.55
C LEU A 121 -5.51 -3.57 -3.50
N PHE A 122 -6.65 -3.70 -2.79
CA PHE A 122 -7.45 -4.92 -2.82
C PHE A 122 -8.11 -5.15 -4.19
N ILE A 123 -8.63 -4.09 -4.83
CA ILE A 123 -9.15 -4.17 -6.20
C ILE A 123 -8.03 -4.57 -7.18
N HIS A 124 -6.86 -3.95 -7.05
CA HIS A 124 -5.65 -4.26 -7.83
C HIS A 124 -5.22 -5.72 -7.67
N ALA A 125 -5.27 -6.26 -6.45
CA ALA A 125 -5.00 -7.68 -6.19
C ALA A 125 -6.01 -8.59 -6.91
N GLY A 126 -7.30 -8.21 -6.94
CA GLY A 126 -8.33 -8.89 -7.73
C GLY A 126 -7.98 -8.92 -9.23
N PHE A 127 -7.58 -7.78 -9.80
CA PHE A 127 -7.10 -7.72 -11.19
C PHE A 127 -5.84 -8.56 -11.43
N GLY A 128 -4.97 -8.70 -10.43
CA GLY A 128 -3.78 -9.55 -10.51
C GLY A 128 -4.13 -11.03 -10.60
N LEU A 129 -5.12 -11.48 -9.84
CA LEU A 129 -5.64 -12.85 -9.95
C LEU A 129 -6.28 -13.09 -11.30
N GLN A 130 -7.11 -12.14 -11.77
CA GLN A 130 -7.73 -12.22 -13.09
C GLN A 130 -6.69 -12.31 -14.22
N LEU A 131 -5.67 -11.43 -14.19
CA LEU A 131 -4.59 -11.46 -15.18
C LEU A 131 -3.82 -12.78 -15.14
N GLY A 132 -3.48 -13.27 -13.95
CA GLY A 132 -2.76 -14.53 -13.78
C GLY A 132 -3.50 -15.76 -14.27
N PHE A 133 -4.84 -15.76 -14.30
CA PHE A 133 -5.64 -16.83 -14.91
C PHE A 133 -5.85 -16.67 -16.43
N SER A 134 -5.49 -15.51 -16.99
CA SER A 134 -5.63 -15.21 -18.42
C SER A 134 -4.33 -15.34 -19.23
N LEU A 135 -3.19 -15.45 -18.53
CA LEU A 135 -1.85 -15.72 -19.10
C LEU A 135 -1.55 -17.23 -19.06
#